data_AF-A0A929ARJ0-F1
#
_entry.id   AF-A0A929ARJ0-F1
#
_cell.length_a   1.000
_cell.length_b   1.000
_cell.length_c   1.000
_cell.angle_alpha   90.00
_cell.angle_beta   90.00
_cell.angle_gamma   90.00
#
_symmetry.space_group_name_H-M   'P 1'
#
loop_
_entity.id
_entity.type
_entity.pdbx_description
1 polymer ?
#
loop_
_entity_poly.entity_id
_entity_poly.type
_entity_poly.pdbx_seq_one_letter_code
_entity_poly.pdbx_strand_id
1 'polypeptide(L)'
;MPFYKLARILSTATLLVSCTVQQSSLVHSGNTIASNPSPVVSPRMKTAIEELRVIKIKLESGINPKEYGEDITDLVPIVENAYGDANVLAIVKSAVEGHQLAVQFWQCDRIHGYDELFQCRDQVLKQVFTKYPDISEQAKAAIEGENLSFMSAGLDEDAVLQAIWEKTAIDTEAALQAVNPTPPQ
;
A
#
# COMPACT_ATOMS: atom_id res chain seq x y z
N MET A 1 -9.31 1.27 -24.60
CA MET A 1 -9.16 0.09 -23.72
C MET A 1 -7.81 -0.59 -23.95
N PRO A 2 -6.77 -0.28 -23.14
CA PRO A 2 -5.49 -0.98 -23.24
C PRO A 2 -4.97 -1.49 -21.88
N PHE A 3 -5.78 -2.18 -21.07
CA PHE A 3 -5.32 -2.71 -19.76
C PHE A 3 -5.28 -4.25 -19.66
N TYR A 4 -5.45 -4.98 -20.77
CA TYR A 4 -5.54 -6.46 -20.75
C TYR A 4 -4.37 -7.23 -21.36
N LYS A 5 -3.22 -6.60 -21.62
CA LYS A 5 -2.08 -7.32 -22.21
C LYS A 5 -0.85 -7.23 -21.33
N LEU A 6 -0.73 -8.15 -20.37
CA LEU A 6 0.56 -8.63 -19.85
C LEU A 6 0.41 -9.93 -19.04
N ALA A 7 -0.44 -10.84 -19.50
CA ALA A 7 -0.41 -12.23 -19.07
C ALA A 7 0.08 -13.08 -20.24
N ARG A 8 1.36 -13.49 -20.18
CA ARG A 8 2.02 -14.67 -20.79
C ARG A 8 3.42 -14.33 -21.30
N ILE A 9 4.29 -15.34 -21.22
CA ILE A 9 5.73 -15.40 -21.55
C ILE A 9 6.55 -15.10 -20.28
N LEU A 10 7.16 -16.06 -19.57
CA LEU A 10 8.05 -17.13 -20.05
C LEU A 10 7.86 -18.45 -19.26
N SER A 11 7.51 -19.52 -19.98
CA SER A 11 7.84 -20.89 -19.59
C SER A 11 8.91 -21.39 -20.56
N THR A 12 10.18 -21.34 -20.15
CA THR A 12 11.27 -22.03 -20.86
C THR A 12 11.85 -23.09 -19.96
N ALA A 13 11.49 -24.33 -20.26
CA ALA A 13 12.12 -25.52 -19.73
C ALA A 13 13.62 -25.51 -20.02
N THR A 14 14.43 -25.87 -19.01
CA THR A 14 15.78 -26.37 -19.23
C THR A 14 15.88 -27.72 -18.54
N LEU A 15 16.15 -28.74 -19.34
CA LEU A 15 16.29 -30.14 -18.95
C LEU A 15 17.76 -30.54 -19.21
N LEU A 16 18.33 -31.26 -18.23
CA LEU A 16 19.54 -32.11 -18.27
C LEU A 16 20.89 -31.34 -18.16
N VAL A 17 21.96 -31.77 -17.47
CA VAL A 17 22.54 -33.11 -17.24
C VAL A 17 23.50 -33.11 -16.00
N SER A 18 23.44 -34.17 -15.18
CA SER A 18 24.47 -34.87 -14.35
C SER A 18 25.28 -34.26 -13.18
N CYS A 19 25.04 -34.86 -12.00
CA CYS A 19 25.93 -35.52 -11.03
C CYS A 19 27.34 -35.00 -10.70
N THR A 20 27.60 -34.81 -9.40
CA THR A 20 28.61 -35.60 -8.65
C THR A 20 28.32 -35.56 -7.14
N VAL A 21 28.27 -36.73 -6.54
CA VAL A 21 28.29 -36.95 -5.09
C VAL A 21 29.74 -36.84 -4.63
N GLN A 22 30.03 -35.96 -3.66
CA GLN A 22 31.16 -36.18 -2.77
C GLN A 22 30.93 -35.53 -1.39
N GLN A 23 31.27 -36.30 -0.38
CA GLN A 23 30.81 -36.21 1.00
C GLN A 23 31.80 -35.42 1.88
N SER A 24 31.24 -34.83 2.94
CA SER A 24 31.85 -34.46 4.22
C SER A 24 32.89 -33.33 4.25
N SER A 25 32.48 -32.22 4.86
CA SER A 25 33.21 -31.61 6.00
C SER A 25 32.22 -30.78 6.81
N LEU A 26 31.83 -31.33 7.97
CA LEU A 26 31.28 -30.56 9.09
C LEU A 26 32.33 -29.52 9.50
N VAL A 27 32.22 -28.31 8.97
CA VAL A 27 32.83 -27.13 9.60
C VAL A 27 31.67 -26.39 10.26
N HIS A 28 31.52 -26.64 11.55
CA HIS A 28 30.68 -25.84 12.44
C HIS A 28 31.36 -24.48 12.59
N SER A 29 31.34 -23.66 11.54
CA SER A 29 31.50 -22.23 11.68
C SER A 29 30.25 -21.75 12.37
N GLY A 30 30.33 -21.62 13.69
CA GLY A 30 29.40 -20.80 14.45
C GLY A 30 29.49 -19.37 13.93
N ASN A 31 28.81 -19.10 12.81
CA ASN A 31 28.29 -17.78 12.56
C ASN A 31 27.30 -17.56 13.68
N THR A 32 27.73 -16.84 14.71
CA THR A 32 26.80 -16.09 15.54
C THR A 32 26.08 -15.17 14.57
N ILE A 33 24.95 -15.65 14.01
CA ILE A 33 23.97 -14.80 13.37
C ILE A 33 23.68 -13.79 14.46
N ALA A 34 24.16 -12.56 14.29
CA ALA A 34 23.75 -11.46 15.14
C ALA A 34 22.23 -11.44 15.01
N SER A 35 21.53 -12.00 16.00
CA SER A 35 20.09 -11.91 16.05
C SER A 35 19.85 -10.43 16.31
N ASN A 36 19.59 -9.67 15.25
CA ASN A 36 19.02 -8.35 15.43
C ASN A 36 17.81 -8.55 16.34
N PRO A 37 17.77 -7.90 17.52
CA PRO A 37 16.66 -8.09 18.43
C PRO A 37 15.39 -7.78 17.67
N SER A 38 14.38 -8.64 17.81
CA SER A 38 13.08 -8.39 17.20
C SER A 38 12.60 -7.00 17.60
N PRO A 39 12.03 -6.22 16.67
CA PRO A 39 11.59 -4.86 16.97
C PRO A 39 10.62 -4.87 18.15
N VAL A 40 10.73 -3.85 19.01
CA VAL A 40 9.82 -3.70 20.16
C VAL A 40 8.46 -3.22 19.64
N VAL A 41 7.46 -4.08 19.73
CA VAL A 41 6.08 -3.78 19.27
C VAL A 41 5.15 -3.71 20.48
N SER A 42 4.63 -2.51 20.78
CA SER A 42 3.66 -2.32 21.87
C SER A 42 2.31 -3.01 21.57
N PRO A 43 1.47 -3.27 22.58
CA PRO A 43 0.13 -3.82 22.34
C PRO A 43 -0.70 -3.01 21.35
N ARG A 44 -0.66 -1.66 21.44
CA ARG A 44 -1.37 -0.78 20.48
C ARG A 44 -0.83 -0.89 19.07
N MET A 45 0.49 -1.00 18.92
CA MET A 45 1.10 -1.24 17.61
C MET A 45 0.66 -2.59 17.03
N LYS A 46 0.59 -3.64 17.85
CA LYS A 46 0.07 -4.95 17.40
C LYS A 46 -1.37 -4.84 16.93
N THR A 47 -2.22 -4.14 17.68
CA THR A 47 -3.61 -3.88 17.28
C THR A 47 -3.65 -3.14 15.95
N ALA A 48 -2.92 -2.03 15.78
CA ALA A 48 -2.90 -1.28 14.54
C ALA A 48 -2.51 -2.15 13.32
N ILE A 49 -1.52 -3.01 13.48
CA ILE A 49 -1.05 -3.92 12.42
C ILE A 49 -2.10 -5.00 12.11
N GLU A 50 -2.81 -5.49 13.12
CA GLU A 50 -3.90 -6.43 12.92
C GLU A 50 -5.07 -5.78 12.17
N GLU A 51 -5.46 -4.56 12.54
CA GLU A 51 -6.51 -3.82 11.85
C GLU A 51 -6.12 -3.54 10.39
N LEU A 52 -4.87 -3.15 10.12
CA LEU A 52 -4.36 -3.04 8.74
C LEU A 52 -4.47 -4.36 7.96
N ARG A 53 -4.19 -5.50 8.61
CA ARG A 53 -4.38 -6.82 7.98
C ARG A 53 -5.85 -7.08 7.66
N VAL A 54 -6.75 -6.77 8.59
CA VAL A 54 -8.20 -6.93 8.40
C VAL A 54 -8.68 -6.07 7.24
N ILE A 55 -8.29 -4.78 7.20
CA ILE A 55 -8.61 -3.86 6.10
C ILE A 55 -8.14 -4.41 4.76
N LYS A 56 -6.90 -4.90 4.67
CA LYS A 56 -6.36 -5.53 3.46
C LYS A 56 -7.25 -6.68 2.98
N ILE A 57 -7.60 -7.61 3.88
CA ILE A 57 -8.46 -8.75 3.56
C ILE A 57 -9.84 -8.28 3.07
N LYS A 58 -10.43 -7.30 3.75
CA LYS A 58 -11.75 -6.78 3.37
C LYS A 58 -11.72 -6.13 1.97
N LEU A 59 -10.69 -5.35 1.64
CA LEU A 59 -10.50 -4.77 0.31
C LEU A 59 -10.40 -5.86 -0.77
N GLU A 60 -9.62 -6.91 -0.54
CA GLU A 60 -9.48 -8.05 -1.46
C GLU A 60 -10.80 -8.82 -1.65
N SER A 61 -11.63 -8.89 -0.61
CA SER A 61 -12.92 -9.59 -0.63
C SER A 61 -14.11 -8.76 -1.15
N GLY A 62 -13.92 -7.45 -1.33
CA GLY A 62 -14.97 -6.49 -1.66
C GLY A 62 -15.63 -5.90 -0.41
N ILE A 63 -15.13 -4.74 0.02
CA ILE A 63 -15.68 -3.95 1.13
C ILE A 63 -16.59 -2.83 0.62
N ASN A 64 -17.64 -2.50 1.38
CA ASN A 64 -18.42 -1.29 1.11
C ASN A 64 -17.57 -0.04 1.46
N PRO A 65 -17.48 0.99 0.59
CA PRO A 65 -16.71 2.20 0.87
C PRO A 65 -17.05 2.90 2.20
N LYS A 66 -18.31 2.82 2.66
CA LYS A 66 -18.72 3.35 3.97
C LYS A 66 -18.07 2.59 5.12
N GLU A 67 -18.13 1.26 5.10
CA GLU A 67 -17.51 0.41 6.12
C GLU A 67 -15.99 0.61 6.11
N TYR A 68 -15.39 0.67 4.92
CA TYR A 68 -13.98 1.01 4.76
C TYR A 68 -13.63 2.34 5.43
N GLY A 69 -14.41 3.40 5.19
CA GLY A 69 -14.21 4.70 5.83
C GLY A 69 -14.32 4.66 7.36
N GLU A 70 -15.25 3.86 7.91
CA GLU A 70 -15.40 3.64 9.36
C GLU A 70 -14.18 2.90 9.93
N ASP A 71 -13.76 1.80 9.32
CA ASP A 71 -12.57 1.03 9.73
C ASP A 71 -11.30 1.91 9.76
N ILE A 72 -11.10 2.76 8.74
CA ILE A 72 -9.96 3.69 8.71
C ILE A 72 -10.08 4.75 9.82
N THR A 73 -11.28 5.27 10.05
CA THR A 73 -11.51 6.29 11.09
C THR A 73 -11.19 5.75 12.49
N ASP A 74 -11.55 4.49 12.76
CA ASP A 74 -11.28 3.82 14.04
C ASP A 74 -9.80 3.46 14.20
N LEU A 75 -9.09 3.15 13.11
CA LEU A 75 -7.67 2.80 13.14
C LEU A 75 -6.75 3.99 13.44
N VAL A 76 -7.05 5.17 12.91
CA VAL A 76 -6.23 6.39 13.07
C VAL A 76 -5.84 6.67 14.53
N PRO A 77 -6.78 6.77 15.50
CA PRO A 77 -6.42 7.05 16.88
C PRO A 77 -5.61 5.90 17.52
N ILE A 78 -5.74 4.66 17.06
CA ILE A 78 -4.93 3.53 17.55
C ILE A 78 -3.45 3.75 17.17
N VAL A 79 -3.20 4.15 15.92
CA VAL A 79 -1.85 4.41 15.39
C VAL A 79 -1.22 5.67 15.98
N GLU A 80 -1.98 6.76 16.11
CA GLU A 80 -1.49 8.00 16.72
C GLU A 80 -1.01 7.79 18.17
N ASN A 81 -1.67 6.87 18.88
CA ASN A 81 -1.38 6.54 20.27
C ASN A 81 -0.48 5.31 20.44
N ALA A 82 0.02 4.74 19.35
CA ALA A 82 0.96 3.62 19.36
C ALA A 82 2.40 4.09 19.57
N TYR A 83 3.21 3.25 20.21
CA TYR A 83 4.64 3.45 20.42
C TYR A 83 5.41 2.14 20.21
N GLY A 84 6.73 2.20 20.11
CA GLY A 84 7.59 1.04 19.87
C GLY A 84 8.78 1.41 19.00
N ASP A 85 9.25 0.44 18.22
CA ASP A 85 10.27 0.66 17.19
C ASP A 85 9.84 1.79 16.23
N ALA A 86 10.72 2.79 16.06
CA ALA A 86 10.41 3.99 15.31
C ALA A 86 10.24 3.72 13.81
N ASN A 87 10.97 2.76 13.25
CA ASN A 87 10.87 2.42 11.84
C ASN A 87 9.55 1.69 11.57
N VAL A 88 9.19 0.72 12.42
CA VAL A 88 7.89 0.04 12.33
C VAL A 88 6.75 1.05 12.47
N LEU A 89 6.82 1.97 13.44
CA LEU A 89 5.81 3.01 13.63
C LEU A 89 5.68 3.91 12.40
N ALA A 90 6.79 4.31 11.80
CA ALA A 90 6.77 5.14 10.60
C ALA A 90 6.11 4.44 9.41
N ILE A 91 6.41 3.15 9.21
CA ILE A 91 5.81 2.35 8.12
C ILE A 91 4.29 2.19 8.35
N VAL A 92 3.87 1.85 9.58
CA VAL A 92 2.45 1.74 9.93
C VAL A 92 1.71 3.07 9.72
N LYS A 93 2.31 4.19 10.15
CA LYS A 93 1.75 5.53 9.91
C LYS A 93 1.63 5.85 8.42
N SER A 94 2.66 5.51 7.64
CA SER A 94 2.63 5.70 6.19
C SER A 94 1.51 4.90 5.53
N ALA A 95 1.29 3.65 5.93
CA ALA A 95 0.20 2.83 5.40
C ALA A 95 -1.18 3.44 5.72
N VAL A 96 -1.40 3.86 6.97
CA VAL A 96 -2.66 4.51 7.37
C VAL A 96 -2.89 5.83 6.63
N GLU A 97 -1.85 6.64 6.42
CA GLU A 97 -1.97 7.87 5.64
C GLU A 97 -2.46 7.61 4.21
N GLY A 98 -1.98 6.56 3.55
CA GLY A 98 -2.46 6.16 2.22
C GLY A 98 -3.95 5.81 2.23
N HIS A 99 -4.36 5.04 3.23
CA HIS A 99 -5.76 4.67 3.42
C HIS A 99 -6.65 5.90 3.70
N GLN A 100 -6.18 6.85 4.51
CA GLN A 100 -6.88 8.11 4.78
C GLN A 100 -7.05 8.94 3.50
N LEU A 101 -6.04 9.00 2.63
CA LEU A 101 -6.14 9.70 1.34
C LEU A 101 -7.18 9.07 0.43
N ALA A 102 -7.26 7.73 0.38
CA ALA A 102 -8.32 7.04 -0.36
C ALA A 102 -9.72 7.39 0.16
N VAL A 103 -9.90 7.39 1.49
CA VAL A 103 -11.17 7.76 2.13
C VAL A 103 -11.53 9.21 1.85
N GLN A 104 -10.58 10.15 1.97
CA GLN A 104 -10.80 11.57 1.69
C GLN A 104 -11.21 11.80 0.23
N PHE A 105 -10.56 11.11 -0.72
CA PHE A 105 -10.88 11.21 -2.13
C PHE A 105 -12.32 10.76 -2.39
N TRP A 106 -12.68 9.56 -1.90
CA TRP A 106 -14.03 9.02 -2.00
C TRP A 106 -15.10 9.92 -1.32
N GLN A 107 -14.75 10.57 -0.21
CA GLN A 107 -15.67 11.46 0.50
C GLN A 107 -15.99 12.75 -0.26
N CYS A 108 -15.14 13.19 -1.20
CA CYS A 108 -15.42 14.37 -2.02
C CYS A 108 -16.72 14.24 -2.83
N ASP A 109 -17.14 13.01 -3.15
CA ASP A 109 -18.34 12.75 -3.96
C ASP A 109 -19.64 12.88 -3.19
N ARG A 110 -19.53 13.11 -1.89
CA ARG A 110 -20.64 13.45 -1.02
C ARG A 110 -20.90 14.96 -0.96
N ILE A 111 -20.04 15.77 -1.58
CA ILE A 111 -20.21 17.23 -1.66
C ILE A 111 -21.26 17.55 -2.72
N HIS A 112 -22.16 18.46 -2.36
CA HIS A 112 -23.13 19.00 -3.31
C HIS A 112 -22.55 20.25 -3.97
N GLY A 113 -22.36 20.20 -5.29
CA GLY A 113 -21.84 21.32 -6.09
C GLY A 113 -20.71 20.86 -7.00
N TYR A 114 -20.74 21.29 -8.27
CA TYR A 114 -19.78 20.84 -9.28
C TYR A 114 -18.37 21.34 -8.94
N ASP A 115 -18.21 22.65 -8.75
CA ASP A 115 -16.90 23.25 -8.47
C ASP A 115 -16.35 22.77 -7.13
N GLU A 116 -17.19 22.66 -6.10
CA GLU A 116 -16.80 22.23 -4.76
C GLU A 116 -16.32 20.77 -4.74
N LEU A 117 -16.98 19.90 -5.50
CA LEU A 117 -16.56 18.50 -5.67
C LEU A 117 -15.17 18.41 -6.29
N PHE A 118 -14.91 19.11 -7.40
CA PHE A 118 -13.61 19.05 -8.07
C PHE A 118 -12.50 19.80 -7.30
N GLN A 119 -12.84 20.87 -6.58
CA GLN A 119 -11.91 21.51 -5.64
C GLN A 119 -11.48 20.56 -4.53
N CYS A 120 -12.42 19.81 -3.96
CA CYS A 120 -12.12 18.79 -2.95
C CYS A 120 -11.20 17.70 -3.53
N ARG A 121 -11.57 17.11 -4.67
CA ARG A 121 -10.77 16.08 -5.32
C ARG A 121 -9.36 16.58 -5.66
N ASP A 122 -9.22 17.77 -6.23
CA ASP A 122 -7.91 18.35 -6.56
C ASP A 122 -7.05 18.61 -5.32
N GLN A 123 -7.64 18.98 -4.19
CA GLN A 123 -6.92 19.14 -2.93
C GLN A 123 -6.40 17.80 -2.40
N VAL A 124 -7.20 16.75 -2.46
CA VAL A 124 -6.76 15.40 -2.06
C VAL A 124 -5.71 14.88 -3.03
N LEU A 125 -5.88 15.07 -4.34
CA LEU A 125 -4.93 14.64 -5.36
C LEU A 125 -3.53 15.26 -5.18
N LYS A 126 -3.42 16.51 -4.73
CA LYS A 126 -2.11 17.11 -4.39
C LYS A 126 -1.37 16.31 -3.31
N GLN A 127 -2.09 15.84 -2.31
CA GLN A 127 -1.52 15.02 -1.24
C GLN A 127 -1.19 13.61 -1.73
N VAL A 128 -2.11 13.00 -2.50
CA VAL A 128 -1.89 11.71 -3.17
C VAL A 128 -0.62 11.76 -4.02
N PHE A 129 -0.42 12.81 -4.82
CA PHE A 129 0.76 12.95 -5.68
C PHE A 129 2.05 13.18 -4.91
N THR A 130 1.96 13.77 -3.73
CA THR A 130 3.13 13.93 -2.85
C THR A 130 3.55 12.57 -2.29
N LYS A 131 2.58 11.73 -1.90
CA LYS A 131 2.85 10.39 -1.36
C LYS A 131 3.19 9.36 -2.44
N TYR A 132 2.48 9.42 -3.57
CA TYR A 132 2.56 8.50 -4.70
C TYR A 132 2.79 9.28 -6.01
N PRO A 133 4.03 9.73 -6.28
CA PRO A 133 4.34 10.56 -7.45
C PRO A 133 3.98 9.93 -8.79
N ASP A 134 4.01 8.61 -8.89
CA ASP A 134 3.68 7.89 -10.13
C ASP A 134 2.18 7.96 -10.47
N ILE A 135 1.30 8.12 -9.47
CA ILE A 135 -0.11 8.44 -9.72
C ILE A 135 -0.22 9.83 -10.37
N SER A 136 0.64 10.80 -10.00
CA SER A 136 0.67 12.11 -10.66
C SER A 136 1.03 12.02 -12.14
N GLU A 137 2.01 11.20 -12.48
CA GLU A 137 2.43 11.00 -13.87
C GLU A 137 1.30 10.37 -14.69
N GLN A 138 0.65 9.34 -14.16
CA GLN A 138 -0.49 8.69 -14.80
C GLN A 138 -1.67 9.64 -14.97
N ALA A 139 -1.99 10.44 -13.94
CA ALA A 139 -3.07 11.42 -14.00
C ALA A 139 -2.81 12.52 -15.04
N LYS A 140 -1.58 13.06 -15.09
CA LYS A 140 -1.19 14.07 -16.09
C LYS A 140 -1.25 13.52 -17.51
N ALA A 141 -0.82 12.28 -17.71
CA ALA A 141 -0.90 11.62 -19.01
C ALA A 141 -2.35 11.36 -19.45
N ALA A 142 -3.24 11.05 -18.51
CA ALA A 142 -4.65 10.75 -18.80
C ALA A 142 -5.42 11.96 -19.36
N ILE A 143 -5.05 13.18 -18.96
CA ILE A 143 -5.73 14.43 -19.35
C ILE A 143 -4.89 15.29 -20.31
N GLU A 144 -3.85 14.70 -20.92
CA GLU A 144 -2.95 15.44 -21.79
C GLU A 144 -3.71 16.06 -22.96
N GLY A 145 -3.56 17.38 -23.15
CA GLY A 145 -4.25 18.14 -24.19
C GLY A 145 -5.65 18.61 -23.81
N GLU A 146 -6.14 18.30 -22.61
CA GLU A 146 -7.40 18.84 -22.10
C GLU A 146 -7.21 20.23 -21.47
N ASN A 147 -8.18 21.12 -21.69
CA ASN A 147 -8.22 22.45 -21.07
C ASN A 147 -9.30 22.46 -19.97
N LEU A 148 -8.92 21.96 -18.79
CA LEU A 148 -9.82 21.79 -17.66
C LEU A 148 -9.61 22.88 -16.61
N SER A 149 -10.69 23.33 -15.97
CA SER A 149 -10.59 24.19 -14.78
C SER A 149 -10.12 23.43 -13.54
N PHE A 150 -10.38 22.12 -13.49
CA PHE A 150 -9.96 21.21 -12.43
C PHE A 150 -9.38 19.95 -13.04
N MET A 151 -8.26 19.48 -12.50
CA MET A 151 -7.59 18.29 -13.03
C MET A 151 -8.47 17.04 -12.85
N SER A 152 -9.10 16.92 -11.68
CA SER A 152 -10.02 15.84 -11.34
C SER A 152 -11.28 15.77 -12.21
N ALA A 153 -11.60 16.80 -13.00
CA ALA A 153 -12.73 16.77 -13.92
C ALA A 153 -12.48 15.88 -15.15
N GLY A 154 -11.22 15.65 -15.53
CA GLY A 154 -10.84 14.76 -16.63
C GLY A 154 -10.41 13.37 -16.17
N LEU A 155 -10.42 13.11 -14.86
CA LEU A 155 -9.99 11.83 -14.30
C LEU A 155 -11.19 10.95 -13.97
N ASP A 156 -11.07 9.67 -14.27
CA ASP A 156 -12.00 8.65 -13.83
C ASP A 156 -11.83 8.40 -12.33
N GLU A 157 -12.91 8.59 -11.57
CA GLU A 157 -12.93 8.48 -10.10
C GLU A 157 -12.49 7.10 -9.63
N ASP A 158 -13.10 6.05 -10.20
CA ASP A 158 -12.84 4.66 -9.82
C ASP A 158 -11.38 4.29 -10.12
N ALA A 159 -10.85 4.74 -11.26
CA ALA A 159 -9.46 4.50 -11.64
C ALA A 159 -8.48 5.20 -10.68
N VAL A 160 -8.76 6.43 -10.26
CA VAL A 160 -7.95 7.14 -9.26
C VAL A 160 -8.00 6.41 -7.92
N LEU A 161 -9.20 6.06 -7.45
CA LEU A 161 -9.38 5.37 -6.17
C LEU A 161 -8.67 4.00 -6.18
N GLN A 162 -8.79 3.25 -7.28
CA GLN A 162 -8.10 1.98 -7.48
C GLN A 162 -6.58 2.17 -7.43
N ALA A 163 -6.03 3.19 -8.09
CA ALA A 163 -4.59 3.46 -8.06
C ALA A 163 -4.09 3.79 -6.63
N ILE A 164 -4.87 4.54 -5.85
CA ILE A 164 -4.55 4.82 -4.45
C ILE A 164 -4.60 3.53 -3.62
N TRP A 165 -5.62 2.69 -3.80
CA TRP A 165 -5.73 1.41 -3.11
C TRP A 165 -4.59 0.45 -3.42
N GLU A 166 -4.16 0.36 -4.69
CA GLU A 166 -3.02 -0.48 -5.08
C GLU A 166 -1.73 -0.05 -4.38
N LYS A 167 -1.45 1.26 -4.34
CA LYS A 167 -0.28 1.78 -3.63
C LYS A 167 -0.36 1.59 -2.13
N THR A 168 -1.53 1.84 -1.57
CA THR A 168 -1.74 1.67 -0.13
C THR A 168 -1.65 0.19 0.26
N ALA A 169 -2.08 -0.74 -0.59
CA ALA A 169 -1.92 -2.18 -0.35
C ALA A 169 -0.44 -2.59 -0.27
N ILE A 170 0.44 -1.97 -1.07
CA ILE A 170 1.89 -2.17 -0.98
C ILE A 170 2.43 -1.64 0.36
N ASP A 171 2.03 -0.44 0.75
CA ASP A 171 2.43 0.15 2.05
C ASP A 171 1.95 -0.70 3.23
N THR A 172 0.72 -1.21 3.15
CA THR A 172 0.14 -2.11 4.15
C THR A 172 0.91 -3.42 4.21
N GLU A 173 1.27 -4.03 3.08
CA GLU A 173 2.11 -5.22 3.08
C GLU A 173 3.48 -4.96 3.72
N ALA A 174 4.11 -3.83 3.43
CA ALA A 174 5.36 -3.43 4.07
C ALA A 174 5.20 -3.28 5.59
N ALA A 175 4.08 -2.72 6.07
CA ALA A 175 3.77 -2.61 7.49
C ALA A 175 3.61 -3.98 8.16
N LEU A 176 2.93 -4.93 7.50
CA LEU A 176 2.76 -6.29 7.99
C LEU A 176 4.09 -7.06 8.07
N GLN A 177 5.00 -6.83 7.12
CA GLN A 177 6.32 -7.46 7.08
C GLN A 177 7.31 -6.85 8.08
N ALA A 178 7.16 -5.56 8.41
CA ALA A 178 8.07 -4.85 9.31
C ALA A 178 8.14 -5.45 10.73
N VAL A 179 7.08 -6.14 11.17
CA VAL A 179 7.06 -6.83 12.48
C VAL A 179 7.50 -8.29 12.43
N ASN A 180 7.58 -8.88 11.24
CA ASN A 180 8.04 -10.25 11.02
C ASN A 180 9.08 -10.24 9.89
N PRO A 181 10.29 -9.68 10.10
CA PRO A 181 11.30 -9.64 9.05
C PRO A 181 11.66 -11.07 8.67
N THR A 182 11.22 -11.50 7.49
CA THR A 182 11.69 -12.76 6.89
C THR A 182 13.20 -12.62 6.68
N PRO A 183 14.03 -13.56 7.17
CA PRO A 183 15.47 -13.51 6.91
C PRO A 183 15.72 -13.46 5.39
N PRO A 184 16.70 -12.69 4.91
CA PRO A 184 17.08 -12.75 3.50
C PRO A 184 17.45 -14.20 3.14
N GLN A 185 16.87 -14.71 2.05
CA GLN A 185 17.22 -16.00 1.46
C GLN A 185 18.59 -15.95 0.78
#